data_AF-A0A8B3N8R2-F1
#
_entry.id   AF-A0A8B3N8R2-F1
#
_cell.length_a   1.000
_cell.length_b   1.000
_cell.length_c   1.000
_cell.angle_alpha   90.00
_cell.angle_beta   90.00
_cell.angle_gamma   90.00
#
_symmetry.space_group_name_H-M   'P 1'
#
loop_
_entity.id
_entity.type
_entity.pdbx_description
1 polymer ?
#
loop_
_entity_poly.entity_id
_entity_poly.type
_entity_poly.pdbx_seq_one_letter_code
_entity_poly.pdbx_strand_id
1 'polypeptide(L)' 'MSTDRQIYSIDNQRDAIRNYAKVMRYDIVATYEDPGRSGLSLVGRPGLQQLLEDVESRRADF' A
#
# COMPACT_ATOMS: atom_id res chain seq x y z
N MET A 1 -1.70 -13.27 15.19
CA MET A 1 -2.77 -13.72 14.28
C MET A 1 -3.39 -12.50 13.62
N SER A 2 -3.32 -12.38 12.30
CA SER A 2 -3.87 -11.24 11.53
C SER A 2 -5.35 -11.43 11.22
N THR A 3 -6.15 -11.76 12.24
CA THR A 3 -7.56 -12.11 12.13
C THR A 3 -8.49 -11.20 12.94
N ASP A 4 -7.95 -10.22 13.65
CA ASP A 4 -8.79 -9.19 14.26
C ASP A 4 -9.18 -8.17 13.20
N ARG A 5 -10.49 -8.08 12.97
CA ARG A 5 -11.10 -7.12 12.05
C ARG A 5 -10.86 -5.72 12.62
N GLN A 6 -9.73 -5.13 12.26
CA GLN A 6 -9.45 -3.73 12.56
C GLN A 6 -10.30 -2.87 11.61
N ILE A 7 -11.48 -2.46 12.06
CA ILE A 7 -12.47 -1.71 11.26
C ILE A 7 -11.96 -0.32 10.79
N TYR A 8 -10.73 0.07 11.12
CA TYR A 8 -10.14 1.36 10.73
C TYR A 8 -8.65 1.29 10.33
N SER A 9 -8.05 0.11 10.15
CA SER A 9 -6.58 0.06 10.01
C SER A 9 -6.06 0.64 8.70
N ILE A 10 -6.74 0.42 7.58
CA ILE A 10 -6.27 0.87 6.26
C ILE A 10 -6.46 2.38 6.08
N ASP A 11 -7.63 2.91 6.44
CA ASP A 11 -7.85 4.36 6.39
C ASP A 11 -6.90 5.12 7.32
N ASN A 12 -6.69 4.62 8.54
CA ASN A 12 -5.72 5.22 9.46
C ASN A 12 -4.27 5.11 8.94
N GLN A 13 -3.90 3.99 8.33
CA GLN A 13 -2.59 3.83 7.68
C GLN A 13 -2.41 4.84 6.54
N ARG A 14 -3.43 4.99 5.70
CA ARG A 14 -3.43 5.93 4.59
C ARG A 14 -3.27 7.37 5.06
N ASP A 15 -3.99 7.76 6.10
CA ASP A 15 -3.90 9.11 6.65
C ASP A 15 -2.55 9.36 7.34
N ALA A 16 -2.00 8.37 8.05
CA ALA A 16 -0.65 8.45 8.61
C ALA A 16 0.43 8.63 7.52
N ILE A 17 0.34 7.85 6.44
CA ILE A 17 1.26 7.94 5.29
C ILE A 17 1.16 9.31 4.62
N ARG A 18 -0.06 9.81 4.37
CA ARG A 18 -0.28 11.14 3.78
C ARG A 18 0.30 12.27 4.63
N ASN A 19 0.09 12.21 5.95
CA ASN A 19 0.63 13.20 6.86
C ASN A 19 2.16 13.19 6.86
N TYR A 20 2.76 12.00 6.87
CA TYR A 20 4.21 11.85 6.79
C TYR A 20 4.76 12.41 5.46
N ALA A 21 4.17 12.03 4.33
CA ALA A 21 4.57 12.53 3.01
C ALA A 21 4.49 14.06 2.94
N LYS A 22 3.43 14.66 3.50
CA LYS A 22 3.28 16.13 3.57
C LYS A 22 4.41 16.79 4.38
N VAL A 23 4.77 16.23 5.54
CA VAL A 23 5.87 16.75 6.39
C VAL A 23 7.21 16.65 5.66
N MET A 24 7.43 15.53 4.96
CA MET A 24 8.68 15.26 4.24
C MET A 24 8.74 15.90 2.85
N ARG A 25 7.65 16.54 2.39
CA ARG A 25 7.49 17.08 1.03
C ARG A 25 7.66 16.01 -0.06
N TYR A 26 7.14 14.81 0.20
CA TYR A 26 7.04 13.77 -0.82
C TYR A 26 5.70 13.87 -1.55
N ASP A 27 5.76 13.68 -2.85
CA ASP A 27 4.57 13.48 -3.68
C ASP A 27 4.18 12.00 -3.68
N ILE A 28 2.95 11.71 -3.29
CA ILE A 28 2.40 10.36 -3.40
C ILE A 28 1.90 10.18 -4.83
N VAL A 29 2.68 9.45 -5.62
CA VAL A 29 2.44 9.21 -7.06
C VAL A 29 1.52 8.02 -7.33
N ALA A 30 1.42 7.08 -6.39
CA ALA A 30 0.52 5.92 -6.47
C ALA A 30 0.17 5.39 -5.08
N THR A 31 -0.94 4.65 -4.97
CA THR A 31 -1.32 3.93 -3.74
C THR A 31 -1.84 2.55 -4.13
N TYR A 32 -1.24 1.51 -3.55
CA TYR A 32 -1.61 0.12 -3.76
C TYR A 32 -2.16 -0.46 -2.46
N GLU A 33 -3.30 -1.15 -2.52
CA GLU A 33 -4.02 -1.61 -1.34
C GLU A 33 -4.48 -3.06 -1.50
N ASP A 34 -4.28 -3.88 -0.46
CA ASP A 34 -4.77 -5.26 -0.37
C ASP A 34 -5.51 -5.48 0.96
N PRO A 35 -6.84 -5.28 1.03
CA PRO A 35 -7.56 -5.37 2.29
C PRO A 35 -7.64 -6.81 2.82
N GLY A 36 -7.33 -6.97 4.11
CA GLY A 36 -7.65 -8.18 4.87
C GLY A 36 -6.90 -9.46 4.47
N ARG A 37 -5.67 -9.37 3.94
CA ARG A 37 -4.88 -10.53 3.51
C ARG A 37 -3.65 -10.78 4.38
N SER A 38 -3.37 -12.06 4.62
CA SER A 38 -2.15 -12.51 5.31
C SER A 38 -0.90 -12.05 4.53
N GLY A 39 0.07 -11.46 5.23
CA GLY A 39 1.35 -11.04 4.65
C GLY A 39 2.29 -12.20 4.28
N LEU A 40 1.88 -13.45 4.50
CA LEU A 40 2.71 -14.65 4.28
C LEU A 40 2.81 -15.07 2.81
N SER A 41 1.96 -14.55 1.92
CA SER A 41 1.96 -14.92 0.50
C SER A 41 1.66 -13.73 -0.40
N LEU A 42 2.28 -13.74 -1.58
CA LEU A 42 1.93 -12.85 -2.70
C LEU A 42 0.60 -13.25 -3.36
N VAL A 43 0.17 -14.51 -3.20
CA VAL A 43 -1.05 -15.02 -3.81
C VAL A 43 -2.25 -14.29 -3.23
N GLY A 44 -3.03 -13.68 -4.13
CA GLY A 44 -4.16 -12.88 -3.76
C GLY A 44 -3.82 -11.44 -3.38
N ARG A 45 -2.60 -10.95 -3.58
CA ARG A 45 -2.25 -9.54 -3.32
C ARG A 45 -2.11 -8.76 -4.63
N PRO A 46 -3.22 -8.48 -5.35
CA PRO A 46 -3.15 -7.79 -6.64
C PRO A 46 -2.51 -6.41 -6.52
N GLY A 47 -2.71 -5.68 -5.42
CA GLY A 47 -2.08 -4.38 -5.20
C GLY A 47 -0.56 -4.50 -5.09
N LEU A 48 -0.07 -5.45 -4.30
CA LEU A 48 1.37 -5.72 -4.20
C LEU A 48 1.97 -6.23 -5.52
N GLN A 49 1.27 -7.08 -6.26
CA GLN A 49 1.73 -7.56 -7.56
C GLN A 49 1.85 -6.41 -8.56
N GLN A 50 0.87 -5.52 -8.62
CA GLN A 50 0.91 -4.33 -9.47
C GLN A 50 2.07 -3.39 -9.10
N LEU A 51 2.29 -3.16 -7.79
CA LEU A 51 3.43 -2.35 -7.33
C LEU A 51 4.77 -2.91 -7.85
N LEU A 52 4.97 -4.23 -7.76
CA LEU A 52 6.20 -4.85 -8.23
C LEU A 52 6.34 -4.73 -9.75
N GLU A 53 5.27 -4.96 -10.50
CA GLU A 53 5.26 -4.81 -11.95
C GLU A 53 5.58 -3.37 -12.39
N ASP A 54 4.97 -2.37 -11.74
CA ASP A 54 5.17 -0.96 -12.07
C ASP A 54 6.62 -0.50 -11.79
N VAL A 55 7.23 -1.03 -10.73
CA VAL A 55 8.65 -0.80 -10.39
C VAL A 55 9.57 -1.50 -11.37
N GLU A 56 9.33 -2.78 -11.67
CA GLU A 56 10.19 -3.58 -12.56
C GLU A 56 10.16 -3.09 -14.01
N SER A 57 8.98 -2.68 -14.48
CA SER A 57 8.78 -2.22 -15.85
C SER A 57 9.17 -0.76 -16.08
N ARG A 58 9.60 -0.03 -15.03
CA ARG A 58 9.84 1.42 -15.06
C ARG A 58 8.65 2.21 -15.61
N ARG A 59 7.43 1.67 -15.49
CA ARG A 59 6.19 2.32 -15.95
C ARG A 59 5.65 3.32 -14.94
N ALA A 60 6.17 3.28 -13.74
CA ALA A 60 5.91 4.34 -12.80
C ALA A 60 6.81 5.53 -13.19
N ASP A 61 6.19 6.52 -13.83
CA ASP A 61 6.82 7.78 -14.23
C ASP A 61 7.15 8.63 -12.99
N PHE A 62 8.10 8.15 -12.19
CA PHE A 62 8.74 8.86 -11.09
C PHE A 62 10.25 8.99 -11.27
#